data_AF-A0A7X8GYS5-F1
#
_entry.id   AF-A0A7X8GYS5-F1
#
_cell.length_a   1.000
_cell.length_b   1.000
_cell.length_c   1.000
_cell.angle_alpha   90.00
_cell.angle_beta   90.00
_cell.angle_gamma   90.00
#
_symmetry.space_group_name_H-M   'P 1'
#
loop_
_entity.id
_entity.type
_entity.pdbx_description
1 polymer ?
#
loop_
_entity_poly.entity_id
_entity_poly.type
_entity_poly.pdbx_seq_one_letter_code
_entity_poly.pdbx_strand_id
1 'polypeptide(L)' 'MKKTFNIKKTVFTLILCFILPILASSCADDQAQNTNEGVPQLETSIRCVAITAQGVRCKNMTKNADGYCHVHRSQAPKK' A
#
# COMPACT_ATOMS: atom_id res chain seq x y z
N MET A 1 -45.81 -28.09 37.26
CA MET A 1 -44.84 -27.04 37.60
C MET A 1 -45.26 -25.74 36.91
N LYS A 2 -45.77 -24.77 37.66
CA LYS A 2 -46.37 -23.53 37.12
C LYS A 2 -45.27 -22.49 36.91
N LYS A 3 -44.76 -22.33 35.69
CA LYS A 3 -43.77 -21.30 35.36
C LYS A 3 -44.47 -19.95 35.22
N THR A 4 -44.34 -19.09 36.23
CA THR A 4 -44.82 -17.70 36.20
C THR A 4 -43.84 -16.85 35.39
N PHE A 5 -44.15 -16.64 34.10
CA PHE A 5 -43.36 -15.83 33.18
C PHE A 5 -43.62 -14.34 33.41
N ASN A 6 -42.59 -13.59 33.80
CA ASN A 6 -42.67 -12.16 34.14
C ASN A 6 -42.66 -11.28 32.87
N ILE A 7 -43.85 -10.95 32.36
CA ILE A 7 -44.11 -10.19 31.14
C ILE A 7 -43.38 -8.83 31.08
N LYS A 8 -43.14 -8.18 32.23
CA LYS A 8 -42.49 -6.85 32.30
C LYS A 8 -41.01 -6.85 31.88
N LYS A 9 -40.29 -7.95 32.10
CA LYS A 9 -38.86 -8.06 31.72
C LYS A 9 -38.70 -8.27 30.22
N THR A 10 -39.63 -8.98 29.59
CA THR A 10 -39.58 -9.30 28.15
C THR A 10 -39.90 -8.08 27.28
N VAL A 11 -40.82 -7.22 27.73
CA VAL A 11 -41.20 -6.01 26.99
C VAL A 11 -40.13 -4.91 27.07
N PHE A 12 -39.44 -4.77 28.20
CA PHE A 12 -38.35 -3.80 28.37
C PHE A 12 -37.14 -4.11 27.48
N THR A 13 -36.79 -5.40 27.32
CA THR A 13 -35.72 -5.85 26.43
C THR A 13 -36.06 -5.62 24.95
N LEU A 14 -37.33 -5.78 24.56
CA LEU A 14 -37.75 -5.55 23.17
C LEU A 14 -37.72 -4.06 22.81
N ILE A 15 -38.13 -3.17 23.72
CA ILE A 15 -38.15 -1.71 23.48
C ILE A 15 -36.72 -1.13 23.30
N LEU A 16 -35.73 -1.65 24.03
CA LEU A 16 -34.33 -1.22 23.89
C LEU A 16 -33.69 -1.61 22.55
N CYS A 17 -34.12 -2.71 21.92
CA CYS A 17 -33.55 -3.19 20.66
C CYS A 17 -34.05 -2.42 19.42
N PHE A 18 -35.20 -1.74 19.49
CA PHE A 18 -35.75 -1.00 18.35
C PHE A 18 -35.37 0.50 18.32
N ILE A 19 -34.93 1.08 19.45
CA ILE A 19 -34.60 2.52 19.55
C ILE A 19 -33.08 2.79 19.43
N LEU A 20 -32.25 1.75 19.32
CA LEU A 20 -30.82 1.88 19.00
C LEU A 20 -30.52 1.46 17.54
N PRO A 21 -30.84 2.27 16.51
CA PRO A 21 -30.28 2.07 15.18
C PRO A 21 -29.40 3.25 14.75
N ILE A 22 -28.25 3.53 15.40
CA ILE A 22 -27.24 4.47 14.82
C ILE A 22 -25.80 4.13 15.22
N LEU A 23 -25.38 2.88 15.06
CA LEU A 23 -24.01 2.67 14.55
C LEU A 23 -24.14 2.06 13.16
N ALA A 24 -24.70 2.86 12.25
CA ALA A 24 -24.45 2.71 10.85
C ALA A 24 -22.99 3.10 10.56
N SER A 25 -22.46 2.46 9.53
CA SER A 25 -21.37 2.96 8.70
C SER A 25 -19.97 3.00 9.30
N SER A 26 -19.23 1.95 8.98
CA SER A 26 -18.09 2.12 8.08
C SER A 26 -17.75 0.77 7.43
N CYS A 27 -18.42 0.48 6.31
CA CYS A 27 -17.82 -0.34 5.28
C CYS A 27 -16.76 0.51 4.56
N ALA A 28 -15.68 -0.16 4.18
CA ALA A 28 -14.56 0.31 3.37
C ALA A 28 -13.56 1.26 4.07
N ASP A 29 -12.55 0.65 4.67
CA ASP A 29 -11.18 1.13 4.49
C ASP A 29 -10.36 -0.03 3.92
N ASP A 30 -10.15 -0.03 2.60
CA ASP A 30 -9.06 -0.74 1.96
C ASP A 30 -7.78 -0.01 2.40
N GLN A 31 -7.26 -0.34 3.59
CA GLN A 31 -5.94 0.12 4.00
C GLN A 31 -4.90 -0.69 3.25
N ALA A 32 -4.79 -0.40 1.95
CA ALA A 32 -3.50 -0.41 1.27
C ALA A 32 -2.61 0.50 2.12
N GLN A 33 -1.81 -0.13 2.98
CA GLN A 33 -0.85 0.57 3.80
C GLN A 33 0.09 1.27 2.81
N ASN A 34 -0.15 2.56 2.62
CA ASN A 34 0.87 3.55 2.32
C ASN A 34 1.81 3.54 3.52
N THR A 35 2.64 2.52 3.53
CA THR A 35 3.87 2.51 4.25
C THR A 35 4.78 3.47 3.51
N ASN A 36 4.87 4.71 4.03
CA ASN A 36 6.12 5.49 3.99
C ASN A 36 7.19 4.82 4.89
N GLU A 37 7.14 3.50 5.00
CA GLU A 37 8.25 2.70 5.45
C GLU A 37 9.18 2.73 4.24
N GLY A 38 10.42 3.18 4.46
CA GLY A 38 11.47 3.02 3.46
C GLY A 38 11.57 1.54 3.13
N VAL A 39 10.79 1.08 2.16
CA VAL A 39 11.00 -0.20 1.49
C VAL A 39 12.48 -0.15 1.16
N PRO A 40 13.29 -1.11 1.62
CA PRO A 40 14.66 -1.20 1.14
C PRO A 40 14.50 -1.34 -0.37
N GLN A 41 14.71 -0.23 -1.08
CA GLN A 41 14.57 -0.15 -2.51
C GLN A 41 15.58 -1.18 -2.97
N LEU A 42 15.08 -2.37 -3.31
CA LEU A 42 15.90 -3.46 -3.80
C LEU A 42 16.53 -2.82 -5.02
N GLU A 43 17.81 -2.44 -4.90
CA GLU A 43 18.47 -1.62 -5.91
C GLU A 43 18.65 -2.51 -7.13
N THR A 44 17.58 -2.53 -7.92
CA THR A 44 17.46 -3.31 -9.13
C THR A 44 18.51 -2.75 -10.04
N SER A 45 19.52 -3.58 -10.32
CA SER A 45 20.58 -3.14 -11.21
C SER A 45 19.98 -3.04 -12.62
N ILE A 46 19.92 -1.83 -13.14
CA ILE A 46 19.40 -1.52 -14.47
C ILE A 46 20.52 -1.55 -15.50
N ARG A 47 20.20 -1.87 -16.75
CA ARG A 47 21.16 -1.80 -17.86
C ARG A 47 21.44 -0.35 -18.22
N CYS A 48 22.72 -0.01 -18.35
CA CYS A 48 23.18 1.31 -18.76
C CYS A 48 22.45 1.82 -20.02
N VAL A 49 22.06 3.09 -19.99
CA VAL A 49 21.29 3.73 -21.06
C VAL A 49 22.17 4.22 -22.21
N ALA A 50 23.47 4.43 -21.98
CA ALA A 50 24.40 4.93 -22.98
C ALA A 50 24.52 4.06 -24.24
N ILE A 51 24.77 4.72 -25.36
CA ILE A 51 25.12 4.10 -26.65
C ILE A 51 26.63 4.16 -26.82
N THR A 52 27.26 3.05 -27.18
CA THR A 52 28.70 2.99 -27.44
C THR A 52 29.04 3.65 -28.78
N ALA A 53 30.33 3.90 -29.04
CA ALA A 53 30.77 4.39 -30.35
C ALA A 53 30.39 3.48 -31.52
N GLN A 54 30.08 2.20 -31.25
CA GLN A 54 29.62 1.22 -32.24
C GLN A 54 28.11 1.31 -32.51
N GLY A 55 27.39 2.27 -31.89
CA GLY A 55 25.96 2.44 -32.07
C GLY A 55 25.09 1.44 -31.31
N VAL A 56 25.67 0.63 -30.43
CA VAL A 56 24.93 -0.38 -29.64
C VAL A 56 24.75 0.05 -28.19
N ARG A 57 23.67 -0.40 -27.55
CA ARG A 57 23.43 -0.11 -26.12
C ARG A 57 24.49 -0.76 -25.25
N CYS A 58 25.01 0.00 -24.28
CA CYS A 58 25.95 -0.51 -23.30
C CYS A 58 25.36 -1.68 -22.52
N LYS A 59 26.13 -2.76 -22.38
CA LYS A 59 25.71 -4.00 -21.70
C LYS A 59 25.93 -3.96 -20.19
N ASN A 60 26.69 -2.98 -19.69
CA ASN A 60 26.99 -2.85 -18.26
C ASN A 60 25.72 -2.58 -17.46
N MET A 61 25.60 -3.26 -16.32
CA MET A 61 24.55 -2.96 -15.35
C MET A 61 25.04 -1.87 -14.40
N THR A 62 24.11 -1.10 -13.87
CA THR A 62 24.36 0.00 -12.95
C THR A 62 23.24 0.08 -11.92
N LYS A 63 23.56 0.63 -10.75
CA LYS A 63 22.57 0.98 -9.73
C LYS A 63 22.41 2.50 -9.61
N ASN A 64 23.15 3.26 -10.41
CA ASN A 64 23.06 4.72 -10.40
C ASN A 64 21.65 5.15 -10.81
N ALA A 65 21.07 6.08 -10.06
CA ALA A 65 19.75 6.65 -10.33
C ALA A 65 19.64 7.28 -11.73
N ASP A 66 20.76 7.80 -12.27
CA ASP A 66 20.79 8.41 -13.61
C ASP A 66 20.73 7.36 -14.74
N GLY A 67 20.90 6.07 -14.45
CA GLY A 67 20.91 5.00 -15.45
C GLY A 67 22.19 4.87 -16.28
N TYR A 68 23.26 5.57 -15.92
CA TYR A 68 24.58 5.47 -16.56
C TYR A 68 25.55 4.62 -15.73
N CYS A 69 26.39 3.82 -16.37
CA CYS A 69 27.44 3.04 -15.69
C CYS A 69 28.68 3.92 -15.39
N HIS A 70 29.63 3.38 -14.63
CA HIS A 70 30.85 4.11 -14.25
C HIS A 70 31.66 4.61 -15.47
N VAL A 71 31.66 3.86 -16.58
CA VAL A 71 32.36 4.24 -17.83
C VAL A 71 31.67 5.42 -18.54
N HIS A 72 30.34 5.48 -18.48
CA HIS A 72 29.54 6.49 -19.18
C HIS A 72 29.03 7.60 -18.25
N ARG A 73 29.71 7.86 -17.13
CA ARG A 73 29.31 8.91 -16.17
C ARG A 73 29.26 10.30 -16.81
N SER A 74 30.14 10.57 -17.78
CA SER A 74 30.18 11.84 -18.51
C SER A 74 28.96 12.08 -19.41
N GLN A 75 28.21 11.03 -19.75
CA GLN A 75 26.99 11.13 -20.56
C GLN A 75 25.73 11.29 -19.71
N ALA A 76 25.85 11.19 -18.39
CA ALA A 76 24.72 11.44 -17.49
C ALA A 76 24.28 12.91 -17.59
N PRO A 77 22.97 13.19 -17.50
CA PRO A 77 22.47 14.56 -17.50
C PRO A 77 23.04 15.31 -16.29
N LYS A 78 23.48 16.55 -16.51
CA LYS A 78 23.85 17.44 -15.41
C LYS A 78 22.58 18.07 -14.85
N LYS A 79 22.37 17.92 -13.53
CA LYS A 79 21.32 18.63 -12.79
C LYS A 79 21.68 20.10 -12.63
#